data_AF-A0A4Q3XUW1-F1
#
_entry.id   AF-A0A4Q3XUW1-F1
#
_cell.length_a   1.000
_cell.length_b   1.000
_cell.length_c   1.000
_cell.angle_alpha   90.00
_cell.angle_beta   90.00
_cell.angle_gamma   90.00
#
_symmetry.space_group_name_H-M   'P 1'
#
loop_
_entity.id
_entity.type
_entity.pdbx_description
1 polymer ?
#
loop_
_entity_poly.entity_id
_entity_poly.type
_entity_poly.pdbx_seq_one_letter_code
_entity_poly.pdbx_strand_id
1 'polypeptide(L)'
;MSREQSPISPVIILRNLPGIAEVERIASQPGAGWRENDPERVALIDRVSVSLFGITEGDTERAPPDYGDFLTEGDRLALKHLAPIDTGDRFRYAEAPYDRAVAEHVAWEANFDILYDDTDLDDDERDEFWRILGVDVTDGSGEDLHCLHNFSRQLIVLAKGLLPGAVFKPDGSGTRAPPDAQAWGAALERAAHEFKARKR
;
A
#
# COMPACT_ATOMS: atom_id res chain seq x y z
N MET A 1 -20.45 29.99 13.44
CA MET A 1 -19.08 30.50 13.59
C MET A 1 -18.19 29.73 12.62
N SER A 2 -18.01 30.25 11.41
CA SER A 2 -17.13 29.64 10.41
C SER A 2 -15.69 29.88 10.84
N ARG A 3 -14.95 28.81 11.14
CA ARG A 3 -13.49 28.90 11.18
C ARG A 3 -13.03 29.00 9.74
N GLU A 4 -12.53 30.17 9.34
CA GLU A 4 -11.68 30.28 8.16
C GLU A 4 -10.47 29.36 8.38
N GLN A 5 -10.53 28.17 7.77
CA GLN A 5 -9.35 27.31 7.67
C GLN A 5 -8.45 27.98 6.63
N SER A 6 -7.33 28.55 7.07
CA SER A 6 -6.28 28.96 6.15
C SER A 6 -5.88 27.76 5.28
N PRO A 7 -5.72 27.93 3.95
CA PRO A 7 -5.36 26.82 3.08
C PRO A 7 -4.01 26.27 3.51
N ILE A 8 -3.98 25.00 3.92
CA ILE A 8 -2.74 24.25 4.13
C ILE A 8 -2.09 24.19 2.75
N SER A 9 -1.01 24.94 2.54
CA SER A 9 -0.23 24.84 1.30
C SER A 9 0.40 23.45 1.23
N PRO A 10 0.34 22.77 0.07
CA PRO A 10 0.95 21.46 -0.08
C PRO A 10 2.46 21.56 0.17
N VAL A 11 2.96 20.71 1.06
CA VAL A 11 4.38 20.60 1.40
C VAL A 11 5.11 19.79 0.33
N ILE A 12 4.41 18.85 -0.31
CA ILE A 12 4.91 17.98 -1.37
C ILE A 12 4.03 18.20 -2.60
N ILE A 13 4.64 18.47 -3.75
CA ILE A 13 3.96 18.50 -5.05
C ILE A 13 4.49 17.31 -5.83
N LEU A 14 3.71 16.24 -5.95
CA LEU A 14 4.17 14.95 -6.46
C LEU A 14 4.76 15.08 -7.87
N ARG A 15 4.09 15.82 -8.77
CA ARG A 15 4.56 16.08 -10.14
C ARG A 15 5.93 16.75 -10.25
N ASN A 16 6.40 17.41 -9.18
CA ASN A 16 7.70 18.09 -9.16
C ASN A 16 8.83 17.19 -8.65
N LEU A 17 8.54 15.98 -8.16
CA LEU A 17 9.56 15.09 -7.63
C LEU A 17 10.37 14.41 -8.76
N PRO A 18 11.66 14.14 -8.54
CA PRO A 18 12.50 13.44 -9.51
C PRO A 18 11.89 12.13 -10.01
N GLY A 19 11.83 11.97 -11.33
CA GLY A 19 11.31 10.77 -11.98
C GLY A 19 9.78 10.69 -12.13
N ILE A 20 9.00 11.47 -11.37
CA ILE A 20 7.53 11.41 -11.47
C ILE A 20 7.03 11.85 -12.84
N ALA A 21 7.56 12.95 -13.39
CA ALA A 21 7.15 13.41 -14.72
C ALA A 21 7.41 12.37 -15.84
N GLU A 22 8.46 11.55 -15.70
CA GLU A 22 8.75 10.47 -16.64
C GLU A 22 7.73 9.34 -16.53
N VAL A 23 7.41 8.93 -15.30
CA VAL A 23 6.42 7.88 -15.03
C VAL A 23 5.03 8.34 -15.47
N GLU A 24 4.65 9.57 -15.17
CA GLU A 24 3.37 10.19 -15.56
C GLU A 24 3.20 10.23 -17.08
N ARG A 25 4.24 10.62 -17.80
CA ARG A 25 4.23 10.65 -19.27
C ARG A 25 3.98 9.26 -19.87
N ILE A 26 4.47 8.20 -19.24
CA ILE A 26 4.23 6.81 -19.70
C ILE A 26 2.83 6.36 -19.29
N ALA A 27 2.41 6.66 -18.06
CA ALA A 27 1.12 6.27 -17.52
C ALA A 27 -0.08 6.90 -18.26
N SER A 28 0.08 8.12 -18.77
CA SER A 28 -0.96 8.84 -19.53
C SER A 28 -1.08 8.42 -21.00
N GLN A 29 -0.25 7.48 -21.50
CA GLN A 29 -0.32 7.05 -22.90
C GLN A 29 -1.55 6.15 -23.18
N PRO A 30 -2.32 6.41 -24.25
CA PRO A 30 -3.43 5.55 -24.64
C PRO A 30 -2.97 4.11 -24.90
N GLY A 31 -3.66 3.13 -24.31
CA GLY A 31 -3.33 1.71 -24.49
C GLY A 31 -2.11 1.25 -23.70
N ALA A 32 -1.54 2.10 -22.84
CA ALA A 32 -0.65 1.66 -21.77
C ALA A 32 -1.47 0.82 -20.79
N GLY A 33 -1.61 -0.47 -21.10
CA GLY A 33 -2.31 -1.43 -20.25
C GLY A 33 -1.74 -1.46 -18.83
N TRP A 34 -2.50 -2.09 -17.93
CA TRP A 34 -2.11 -2.30 -16.54
C TRP A 34 -0.67 -2.86 -16.44
N ARG A 35 0.05 -2.39 -15.43
CA ARG A 35 1.51 -2.48 -15.19
C ARG A 35 2.18 -3.83 -15.45
N GLU A 36 1.43 -4.91 -15.29
CA GLU A 36 1.97 -6.27 -15.12
C GLU A 36 2.69 -6.84 -16.33
N ASN A 37 2.49 -6.28 -17.53
CA ASN A 37 3.04 -6.84 -18.77
C ASN A 37 4.30 -6.13 -19.30
N ASP A 38 4.76 -5.05 -18.66
CA ASP A 38 5.94 -4.28 -19.10
C ASP A 38 7.04 -4.23 -18.01
N PRO A 39 8.05 -5.11 -18.08
CA PRO A 39 9.14 -5.16 -17.11
C PRO A 39 9.96 -3.86 -17.03
N GLU A 40 10.08 -3.10 -18.13
CA GLU A 40 10.85 -1.85 -18.13
C GLU A 40 10.08 -0.76 -17.37
N ARG A 41 8.76 -0.71 -17.55
CA ARG A 41 7.88 0.18 -16.79
C ARG A 41 7.92 -0.13 -15.30
N VAL A 42 7.84 -1.41 -14.92
CA VAL A 42 7.95 -1.85 -13.51
C VAL A 42 9.30 -1.43 -12.92
N ALA A 43 10.40 -1.67 -13.64
CA ALA A 43 11.74 -1.29 -13.17
C ALA A 43 11.92 0.23 -13.03
N LEU A 44 11.30 1.03 -13.90
CA LEU A 44 11.27 2.49 -13.77
C LEU A 44 10.52 2.92 -12.51
N ILE A 45 9.31 2.38 -12.28
CA ILE A 45 8.48 2.70 -11.12
C ILE A 45 9.23 2.34 -9.84
N ASP A 46 9.79 1.13 -9.75
CA ASP A 46 10.55 0.67 -8.58
C ASP A 46 11.75 1.56 -8.29
N ARG A 47 12.49 1.96 -9.34
CA ARG A 47 13.63 2.87 -9.19
C ARG A 47 13.21 4.21 -8.62
N VAL A 48 12.14 4.81 -9.15
CA VAL A 48 11.61 6.09 -8.67
C VAL A 48 11.08 5.95 -7.25
N SER A 49 10.33 4.88 -6.97
CA SER A 49 9.76 4.58 -5.66
C SER A 49 10.86 4.42 -4.60
N VAL A 50 11.91 3.65 -4.87
CA VAL A 50 13.07 3.50 -3.98
C VAL A 50 13.81 4.82 -3.79
N SER A 51 14.02 5.57 -4.87
CA SER A 51 14.70 6.86 -4.85
C SER A 51 13.97 7.90 -4.00
N LEU A 52 12.64 7.90 -4.00
CA LEU A 52 11.83 8.87 -3.27
C LEU A 52 11.39 8.39 -1.87
N PHE A 53 11.18 7.09 -1.69
CA PHE A 53 10.49 6.52 -0.52
C PHE A 53 11.29 5.42 0.19
N GLY A 54 12.39 4.92 -0.40
CA GLY A 54 13.21 3.86 0.18
C GLY A 54 12.59 2.45 0.13
N ILE A 55 11.40 2.33 -0.45
CA ILE A 55 10.61 1.10 -0.60
C ILE A 55 10.05 1.02 -2.03
N THR A 56 9.66 -0.18 -2.46
CA THR A 56 8.88 -0.39 -3.69
C THR A 56 7.39 -0.47 -3.38
N GLU A 57 6.56 -0.58 -4.42
CA GLU A 57 5.16 -0.93 -4.22
C GLU A 57 4.99 -2.33 -3.66
N GLY A 58 5.76 -3.30 -4.16
CA GLY A 58 5.72 -4.67 -3.68
C GLY A 58 6.05 -4.81 -2.19
N ASP A 59 6.80 -3.86 -1.60
CA ASP A 59 7.00 -3.81 -0.14
C ASP A 59 5.70 -3.47 0.62
N THR A 60 4.75 -2.81 -0.03
CA THR A 60 3.45 -2.43 0.53
C THR A 60 2.38 -3.49 0.33
N GLU A 61 2.54 -4.37 -0.65
CA GLU A 61 1.58 -5.43 -0.96
C GLU A 61 1.81 -6.65 -0.05
N ARG A 62 0.70 -7.23 0.43
CA ARG A 62 0.73 -8.53 1.11
C ARG A 62 -0.22 -9.45 0.39
N ALA A 63 0.28 -10.57 -0.12
CA ALA A 63 -0.58 -11.60 -0.66
C ALA A 63 -1.61 -12.01 0.41
N PRO A 64 -2.90 -12.16 0.05
CA PRO A 64 -3.87 -12.77 0.94
C PRO A 64 -3.33 -14.15 1.38
N PRO A 65 -3.47 -14.51 2.66
CA PRO A 65 -3.01 -15.81 3.13
C PRO A 65 -3.76 -16.93 2.40
N ASP A 66 -3.03 -17.96 1.97
CA ASP A 66 -3.60 -19.17 1.40
C ASP A 66 -3.75 -20.23 2.50
N TYR A 67 -4.91 -20.89 2.58
CA TYR A 67 -5.15 -21.92 3.59
C TYR A 67 -4.13 -23.06 3.53
N GLY A 68 -3.64 -23.39 2.33
CA GLY A 68 -2.63 -24.40 2.06
C GLY A 68 -1.24 -24.08 2.64
N ASP A 69 -0.96 -22.84 3.02
CA ASP A 69 0.29 -22.46 3.71
C ASP A 69 0.32 -22.96 5.16
N PHE A 70 -0.84 -23.25 5.73
CA PHE A 70 -1.01 -23.74 7.10
C PHE A 70 -1.17 -25.27 7.18
N LEU A 71 -1.11 -25.94 6.03
CA LEU A 71 -1.19 -27.39 5.91
C LEU A 71 0.20 -28.04 5.88
N THR A 72 0.28 -29.30 6.27
CA THR A 72 1.47 -30.11 5.99
C THR A 72 1.57 -30.37 4.49
N GLU A 73 2.74 -30.76 3.98
CA GLU A 73 2.91 -31.11 2.57
C GLU A 73 1.94 -32.24 2.13
N GLY A 74 1.77 -33.25 2.98
CA GLY A 74 0.83 -34.36 2.73
C GLY A 74 -0.63 -33.89 2.69
N ASP A 75 -1.01 -32.97 3.58
CA ASP A 75 -2.36 -32.42 3.65
C ASP A 75 -2.64 -31.45 2.49
N ARG A 76 -1.64 -30.70 2.02
CA ARG A 76 -1.76 -29.87 0.82
C ARG A 76 -2.00 -30.71 -0.43
N LEU A 77 -1.38 -31.89 -0.53
CA LEU A 77 -1.66 -32.85 -1.61
C LEU A 77 -3.08 -33.42 -1.48
N ALA A 78 -3.51 -33.76 -0.26
CA ALA A 78 -4.88 -34.24 -0.02
C ALA A 78 -5.92 -33.17 -0.37
N LEU A 79 -5.65 -31.90 -0.06
CA LEU A 79 -6.52 -30.75 -0.36
C LEU A 79 -6.87 -30.66 -1.85
N LYS A 80 -5.92 -30.93 -2.74
CA LYS A 80 -6.13 -30.91 -4.21
C LYS A 80 -7.19 -31.90 -4.69
N HIS A 81 -7.51 -32.90 -3.88
CA HIS A 81 -8.44 -33.98 -4.21
C HIS A 81 -9.73 -33.93 -3.39
N LEU A 82 -9.93 -32.91 -2.56
CA LEU A 82 -11.11 -32.76 -1.71
C LEU A 82 -12.13 -31.79 -2.31
N ALA A 83 -13.41 -32.05 -2.05
CA ALA A 83 -14.46 -31.08 -2.29
C ALA A 83 -14.34 -29.93 -1.27
N PRO A 84 -14.67 -28.67 -1.64
CA PRO A 84 -14.52 -27.50 -0.76
C PRO A 84 -15.23 -27.61 0.60
N ILE A 85 -16.27 -28.44 0.71
CA ILE A 85 -17.09 -28.59 1.93
C ILE A 85 -16.37 -29.45 2.99
N ASP A 86 -15.39 -30.28 2.60
CA ASP A 86 -14.68 -31.21 3.50
C ASP A 86 -13.40 -30.62 4.12
N THR A 87 -13.02 -29.39 3.78
CA THR A 87 -11.71 -28.82 4.12
C THR A 87 -11.63 -28.34 5.57
N GLY A 88 -12.67 -27.66 6.05
CA GLY A 88 -12.72 -27.12 7.43
C GLY A 88 -12.71 -28.22 8.49
N ASP A 89 -13.51 -29.27 8.32
CA ASP A 89 -13.58 -30.37 9.29
C ASP A 89 -12.34 -31.25 9.30
N ARG A 90 -11.68 -31.42 8.14
CA ARG A 90 -10.51 -32.28 8.00
C ARG A 90 -9.21 -31.64 8.50
N PHE A 91 -9.09 -30.32 8.37
CA PHE A 91 -7.86 -29.60 8.70
C PHE A 91 -8.05 -28.55 9.78
N ARG A 92 -8.95 -28.78 10.76
CA ARG A 92 -9.25 -27.82 11.86
C ARG A 92 -8.02 -27.23 12.57
N TYR A 93 -6.90 -27.95 12.63
CA TYR A 93 -5.67 -27.42 13.24
C TYR A 93 -5.10 -26.21 12.48
N ALA A 94 -5.39 -26.08 11.18
CA ALA A 94 -4.94 -24.99 10.31
C ALA A 94 -5.90 -23.79 10.30
N GLU A 95 -7.13 -23.95 10.78
CA GLU A 95 -8.16 -22.90 10.81
C GLU A 95 -7.75 -21.71 11.68
N ALA A 96 -7.43 -21.93 12.96
CA ALA A 96 -7.05 -20.85 13.86
C ALA A 96 -5.82 -20.03 13.40
N PRO A 97 -4.70 -20.63 12.92
CA PRO A 97 -3.59 -19.84 12.39
C PRO A 97 -3.92 -19.17 11.05
N TYR A 98 -4.73 -19.78 10.18
CA TYR A 98 -5.21 -19.14 8.96
C TYR A 98 -6.08 -17.92 9.26
N ASP A 99 -7.09 -18.05 10.11
CA ASP A 99 -7.97 -16.95 10.51
C ASP A 99 -7.20 -15.76 11.10
N ARG A 100 -6.15 -16.06 11.89
CA ARG A 100 -5.25 -15.03 12.40
C ARG A 100 -4.52 -14.31 11.28
N ALA A 101 -3.94 -15.05 10.33
CA ALA A 101 -3.26 -14.46 9.18
C ALA A 101 -4.22 -13.63 8.31
N VAL A 102 -5.47 -14.09 8.12
CA VAL A 102 -6.52 -13.34 7.42
C VAL A 102 -6.80 -12.04 8.15
N ALA A 103 -7.01 -12.08 9.47
CA ALA A 103 -7.26 -10.89 10.27
C ALA A 103 -6.08 -9.89 10.22
N GLU A 104 -4.83 -10.38 10.22
CA GLU A 104 -3.63 -9.55 10.07
C GLU A 104 -3.53 -8.92 8.67
N HIS A 105 -3.85 -9.67 7.62
CA HIS A 105 -3.90 -9.16 6.24
C HIS A 105 -4.99 -8.09 6.08
N VAL A 106 -6.21 -8.34 6.57
CA VAL A 106 -7.30 -7.35 6.55
C VAL A 106 -6.93 -6.09 7.32
N ALA A 107 -6.32 -6.23 8.51
CA ALA A 107 -5.87 -5.08 9.29
C ALA A 107 -4.75 -4.28 8.58
N TRP A 108 -3.92 -4.95 7.78
CA TRP A 108 -2.93 -4.30 6.93
C TRP A 108 -3.59 -3.52 5.79
N GLU A 109 -4.45 -4.18 5.01
CA GLU A 109 -5.12 -3.57 3.84
C GLU A 109 -6.04 -2.41 4.23
N ALA A 110 -6.65 -2.46 5.42
CA ALA A 110 -7.44 -1.35 5.97
C ALA A 110 -6.68 -0.01 6.08
N ASN A 111 -5.34 -0.02 5.98
CA ASN A 111 -4.57 1.23 5.91
C ASN A 111 -4.72 1.95 4.58
N PHE A 112 -5.14 1.25 3.53
CA PHE A 112 -5.15 1.69 2.14
C PHE A 112 -6.57 1.81 1.57
N ASP A 113 -7.62 1.51 2.35
CA ASP A 113 -9.03 1.59 1.93
C ASP A 113 -9.37 2.87 1.16
N ILE A 114 -8.82 4.02 1.58
CA ILE A 114 -8.98 5.32 0.90
C ILE A 114 -8.62 5.32 -0.61
N LEU A 115 -7.85 4.34 -1.07
CA LEU A 115 -7.42 4.20 -2.46
C LEU A 115 -8.36 3.38 -3.33
N TYR A 116 -9.32 2.67 -2.73
CA TYR A 116 -10.15 1.71 -3.43
C TYR A 116 -11.57 2.25 -3.62
N ASP A 117 -12.07 2.15 -4.85
CA ASP A 117 -13.41 2.62 -5.27
C ASP A 117 -14.56 1.91 -4.55
N ASP A 118 -14.28 0.78 -3.88
CA ASP A 118 -15.26 0.03 -3.10
C ASP A 118 -15.56 0.67 -1.73
N THR A 119 -14.89 1.78 -1.41
CA THR A 119 -15.23 2.60 -0.25
C THR A 119 -16.38 3.55 -0.60
N ASP A 120 -17.29 3.79 0.34
CA ASP A 120 -18.37 4.79 0.18
C ASP A 120 -17.84 6.25 0.11
N LEU A 121 -16.55 6.43 -0.18
CA LEU A 121 -15.89 7.73 -0.21
C LEU A 121 -16.00 8.36 -1.59
N ASP A 122 -16.35 9.64 -1.62
CA ASP A 122 -16.37 10.40 -2.87
C ASP A 122 -14.99 11.00 -3.19
N ASP A 123 -14.86 11.57 -4.40
CA ASP A 123 -13.63 12.20 -4.86
C ASP A 123 -13.18 13.34 -3.94
N ASP A 124 -14.12 14.09 -3.36
CA ASP A 124 -13.84 15.21 -2.45
C ASP A 124 -13.18 14.72 -1.15
N GLU A 125 -13.60 13.57 -0.61
CA GLU A 125 -12.99 12.96 0.57
C GLU A 125 -11.56 12.47 0.30
N ARG A 126 -11.27 11.95 -0.90
CA ARG A 126 -9.91 11.56 -1.31
C ARG A 126 -9.01 12.78 -1.50
N ASP A 127 -9.52 13.85 -2.11
CA ASP A 127 -8.80 15.11 -2.24
C ASP A 127 -8.48 15.73 -0.88
N GLU A 128 -9.45 15.72 0.04
CA GLU A 128 -9.25 16.17 1.41
C GLU A 128 -8.18 15.32 2.13
N PHE A 129 -8.18 14.01 1.93
CA PHE A 129 -7.16 13.13 2.49
C PHE A 129 -5.74 13.54 2.05
N TRP A 130 -5.50 13.71 0.74
CA TRP A 130 -4.18 14.12 0.24
C TRP A 130 -3.78 15.51 0.72
N ARG A 131 -4.74 16.44 0.74
CA ARG A 131 -4.55 17.78 1.28
C ARG A 131 -4.16 17.77 2.77
N ILE A 132 -4.80 16.94 3.59
CA ILE A 132 -4.46 16.79 5.01
C ILE A 132 -3.04 16.23 5.19
N LEU A 133 -2.62 15.32 4.31
CA LEU A 133 -1.24 14.83 4.26
C LEU A 133 -0.24 15.88 3.74
N GLY A 134 -0.72 17.01 3.22
CA GLY A 134 0.11 18.06 2.64
C GLY A 134 0.74 17.64 1.31
N VAL A 135 0.08 16.75 0.56
CA VAL A 135 0.55 16.26 -0.75
C VAL A 135 -0.41 16.75 -1.83
N ASP A 136 0.11 17.47 -2.82
CA ASP A 136 -0.58 17.74 -4.09
C ASP A 136 -0.28 16.59 -5.05
N VAL A 137 -1.32 15.81 -5.36
CA VAL A 137 -1.28 14.65 -6.26
C VAL A 137 -1.81 14.97 -7.66
N THR A 138 -2.10 16.24 -7.95
CA THR A 138 -2.71 16.67 -9.20
C THR A 138 -1.69 17.02 -10.28
N ASP A 139 -2.12 17.01 -11.54
CA ASP A 139 -1.33 17.44 -12.70
C ASP A 139 -1.21 18.97 -12.84
N GLY A 140 -1.90 19.74 -11.99
CA GLY A 140 -1.93 21.20 -11.97
C GLY A 140 -3.13 21.82 -12.70
N SER A 141 -3.90 21.01 -13.43
CA SER A 141 -5.24 21.35 -13.91
C SER A 141 -6.35 20.98 -12.92
N GLY A 142 -6.02 20.18 -11.91
CA GLY A 142 -6.93 19.71 -10.86
C GLY A 142 -7.24 18.21 -10.96
N GLU A 143 -6.81 17.55 -12.03
CA GLU A 143 -6.96 16.10 -12.20
C GLU A 143 -5.84 15.34 -11.49
N ASP A 144 -6.14 14.14 -11.00
CA ASP A 144 -5.15 13.24 -10.41
C ASP A 144 -4.08 12.83 -11.43
N LEU A 145 -2.84 12.72 -10.96
CA LEU A 145 -1.76 12.11 -11.75
C LEU A 145 -2.12 10.65 -12.08
N HIS A 146 -1.96 10.25 -13.34
CA HIS A 146 -2.17 8.86 -13.77
C HIS A 146 -1.25 7.90 -13.02
N CYS A 147 -0.06 8.37 -12.64
CA CYS A 147 0.90 7.58 -11.87
C CYS A 147 0.58 7.53 -10.36
N LEU A 148 -0.43 8.22 -9.85
CA LEU A 148 -0.72 8.27 -8.41
C LEU A 148 -0.91 6.88 -7.80
N HIS A 149 -1.63 5.98 -8.49
CA HIS A 149 -1.83 4.60 -8.06
C HIS A 149 -0.52 3.82 -7.84
N ASN A 150 0.61 4.31 -8.37
CA ASN A 150 1.92 3.67 -8.24
C ASN A 150 2.66 4.06 -6.96
N PHE A 151 2.27 5.17 -6.36
CA PHE A 151 3.01 5.84 -5.28
C PHE A 151 2.13 6.09 -4.05
N SER A 152 0.81 5.97 -4.19
CA SER A 152 -0.17 6.25 -3.13
C SER A 152 0.02 5.37 -1.90
N ARG A 153 0.28 4.07 -2.06
CA ARG A 153 0.55 3.17 -0.93
C ARG A 153 1.83 3.55 -0.19
N GLN A 154 2.89 3.96 -0.88
CA GLN A 154 4.15 4.40 -0.27
C GLN A 154 3.97 5.71 0.49
N LEU A 155 3.19 6.65 -0.05
CA LEU A 155 2.82 7.89 0.64
C LEU A 155 2.04 7.60 1.93
N ILE A 156 1.09 6.67 1.89
CA ILE A 156 0.34 6.23 3.08
C ILE A 156 1.26 5.54 4.09
N VAL A 157 2.15 4.66 3.65
CA VAL A 157 3.15 4.00 4.50
C VAL A 157 4.03 5.02 5.21
N LEU A 158 4.47 6.07 4.51
CA LEU A 158 5.27 7.16 5.10
C LEU A 158 4.47 7.98 6.10
N ALA A 159 3.26 8.40 5.73
CA ALA A 159 2.40 9.20 6.60
C ALA A 159 2.03 8.48 7.90
N LYS A 160 1.82 7.16 7.83
CA LYS A 160 1.43 6.33 8.97
C LYS A 160 2.60 5.60 9.66
N GLY A 161 3.82 5.68 9.12
CA GLY A 161 5.01 5.02 9.66
C GLY A 161 4.90 3.48 9.69
N LEU A 162 4.30 2.87 8.66
CA LEU A 162 3.92 1.45 8.67
C LEU A 162 5.10 0.49 8.45
N LEU A 163 6.08 0.87 7.63
CA LEU A 163 7.22 0.04 7.27
C LEU A 163 8.53 0.68 7.73
N PRO A 164 9.41 -0.07 8.40
CA PRO A 164 10.76 0.43 8.67
C PRO A 164 11.55 0.44 7.36
N GLY A 165 12.28 1.53 7.14
CA GLY A 165 12.99 1.77 5.88
C GLY A 165 12.24 2.64 4.88
N ALA A 166 10.93 2.86 5.07
CA ALA A 166 10.22 3.91 4.36
C ALA A 166 10.73 5.28 4.83
N VAL A 167 11.35 6.03 3.94
CA VAL A 167 11.88 7.38 4.22
C VAL A 167 11.62 8.27 3.01
N PHE A 168 11.10 9.47 3.24
CA PHE A 168 10.91 10.45 2.18
C PHE A 168 12.23 11.18 1.83
N LYS A 169 12.61 11.14 0.56
CA LYS A 169 13.80 11.77 -0.03
C LYS A 169 13.39 12.61 -1.25
N PRO A 170 12.96 13.86 -1.04
CA PRO A 170 12.42 14.70 -2.12
C PRO A 170 13.43 15.04 -3.22
N ASP A 171 14.72 14.91 -2.94
CA ASP A 171 15.82 15.08 -3.90
C ASP A 171 16.11 13.83 -4.74
N GLY A 172 15.40 12.73 -4.49
CA GLY A 172 15.62 11.45 -5.16
C GLY A 172 16.90 10.74 -4.74
N SER A 173 17.53 11.13 -3.62
CA SER A 173 18.77 10.50 -3.17
C SER A 173 18.55 9.18 -2.40
N GLY A 174 17.33 8.68 -2.33
CA GLY A 174 16.96 7.51 -1.57
C GLY A 174 17.60 6.23 -2.09
N THR A 175 17.79 5.30 -1.16
CA THR A 175 18.29 3.95 -1.44
C THR A 175 17.44 2.98 -0.63
N ARG A 176 17.22 1.77 -1.17
CA ARG A 176 16.41 0.77 -0.48
C ARG A 176 17.06 0.39 0.83
N ALA A 177 16.32 0.51 1.93
CA ALA A 177 16.78 -0.01 3.20
C ALA A 177 16.83 -1.55 3.13
N PRO A 178 17.85 -2.22 3.70
CA PRO A 178 17.81 -3.66 3.82
C PRO A 178 16.58 -4.07 4.67
N PRO A 179 15.87 -5.15 4.31
CA PRO A 179 14.71 -5.60 5.08
C PRO A 179 15.14 -6.00 6.50
N ASP A 180 14.72 -5.21 7.50
CA ASP A 180 14.98 -5.45 8.92
C ASP A 180 13.73 -6.03 9.60
N ALA A 181 13.63 -7.36 9.63
CA ALA A 181 12.49 -8.07 10.20
C ALA A 181 12.17 -7.65 11.66
N GLN A 182 13.16 -7.22 12.44
CA GLN A 182 12.97 -6.80 13.82
C GLN A 182 12.35 -5.41 13.90
N ALA A 183 12.81 -4.48 13.06
CA ALA A 183 12.18 -3.18 12.92
C ALA A 183 10.73 -3.31 12.40
N TRP A 184 10.46 -4.32 11.56
CA TRP A 184 9.13 -4.57 10.98
C TRP A 184 8.16 -5.05 12.06
N GLY A 185 8.58 -6.01 12.87
CA GLY A 185 7.79 -6.49 14.02
C GLY A 185 7.45 -5.36 15.01
N ALA A 186 8.43 -4.51 15.34
CA ALA A 186 8.21 -3.40 16.25
C ALA A 186 7.26 -2.31 15.70
N ALA A 187 7.26 -2.07 14.39
CA ALA A 187 6.31 -1.15 13.74
C ALA A 187 4.87 -1.70 13.79
N LEU A 188 4.70 -3.00 13.51
CA LEU A 188 3.41 -3.68 13.59
C LEU A 188 2.83 -3.69 15.01
N GLU A 189 3.67 -3.93 16.02
CA GLU A 189 3.22 -3.88 17.43
C GLU A 189 2.73 -2.48 17.83
N ARG A 190 3.43 -1.41 17.40
CA ARG A 190 2.99 -0.03 17.65
C ARG A 190 1.65 0.27 16.98
N ALA A 191 1.52 -0.06 15.69
CA ALA A 191 0.28 0.15 14.94
C ALA A 191 -0.91 -0.61 15.58
N ALA A 192 -0.69 -1.86 16.00
CA ALA A 192 -1.70 -2.65 16.71
C ALA A 192 -2.11 -2.02 18.05
N HIS A 193 -1.17 -1.40 18.77
CA HIS A 193 -1.45 -0.72 20.03
C HIS A 193 -2.26 0.57 19.82
N GLU A 194 -1.91 1.38 18.81
CA GLU A 194 -2.64 2.61 18.46
C GLU A 194 -4.08 2.33 18.01
N PHE A 195 -4.27 1.28 17.20
CA PHE A 195 -5.60 0.83 16.78
C PHE A 195 -6.46 0.41 17.97
N LYS A 196 -5.91 -0.36 18.91
CA LYS A 196 -6.61 -0.75 20.15
C LYS A 196 -6.97 0.44 21.03
N ALA A 197 -6.13 1.47 21.04
CA ALA A 197 -6.39 2.69 21.80
C ALA A 197 -7.52 3.55 21.22
N ARG A 198 -7.69 3.57 19.89
CA ARG A 198 -8.77 4.31 19.20
C ARG A 198 -10.16 3.66 19.31
N LYS A 199 -10.23 2.36 19.64
CA LYS A 199 -11.48 1.60 19.84
C LYS A 199 -11.98 1.57 21.29
N ARG A 200 -11.35 2.31 22.20
CA ARG A 200 -11.81 2.48 23.59
C ARG A 200 -12.39 3.86 23.78
#